data_AF-A0A6T7TWM5-F1
#
_entry.id   AF-A0A6T7TWM5-F1
#
_cell.length_a   1.000
_cell.length_b   1.000
_cell.length_c   1.000
_cell.angle_alpha   90.00
_cell.angle_beta   90.00
_cell.angle_gamma   90.00
#
_symmetry.space_group_name_H-M   'P 1'
#
loop_
_entity.id
_entity.type
_entity.pdbx_description
1 polymer ?
#
loop_
_entity_poly.entity_id
_entity_poly.type
_entity_poly.pdbx_seq_one_letter_code
_entity_poly.pdbx_strand_id
1 'polypeptide(L)'
;VEWNMQALRSTRHGLPIALYSRGFLTAAAYRLAQKQMPKMSETEKVALGCGTVGFDRDIFTGSPSLKHLLDTYSAKLTTEEKAFLDNETDALCKLLDDHQVCNNKDFTPEAWDYMRDRGFFGMKI
;
A
#
# COMPACT_ATOMS: atom_id res chain seq x y z
N VAL A 1 80.39 -18.59 -9.38
CA VAL A 1 79.98 -18.44 -10.79
C VAL A 1 78.90 -17.40 -10.82
N GLU A 2 79.27 -16.26 -11.37
CA GLU A 2 78.53 -15.02 -11.46
C GLU A 2 77.57 -15.09 -12.64
N TRP A 3 76.29 -14.77 -12.44
CA TRP A 3 75.40 -14.29 -13.51
C TRP A 3 74.44 -13.26 -12.93
N ASN A 4 74.87 -12.01 -13.07
CA ASN A 4 74.05 -10.80 -12.99
C ASN A 4 73.42 -10.57 -14.37
N MET A 5 72.09 -10.50 -14.47
CA MET A 5 71.40 -9.87 -15.61
C MET A 5 70.12 -9.19 -15.14
N GLN A 6 70.29 -7.99 -14.58
CA GLN A 6 69.29 -6.93 -14.69
C GLN A 6 69.21 -6.50 -16.16
N ALA A 7 68.15 -6.89 -16.88
CA ALA A 7 67.69 -6.16 -18.07
C ALA A 7 66.30 -6.65 -18.50
N LEU A 8 65.26 -5.91 -18.13
CA LEU A 8 64.32 -5.25 -19.06
C LEU A 8 63.07 -4.82 -18.29
N ARG A 9 63.06 -3.52 -17.94
CA ARG A 9 61.84 -2.76 -17.69
C ARG A 9 60.92 -2.91 -18.90
N SER A 10 59.78 -3.55 -18.73
CA SER A 10 58.62 -3.35 -19.60
C SER A 10 57.53 -2.67 -18.78
N THR A 11 57.45 -1.36 -18.95
CA THR A 11 56.35 -0.50 -18.55
C THR A 11 55.06 -1.01 -19.20
N ARG A 12 54.15 -1.58 -18.41
CA ARG A 12 52.73 -1.64 -18.77
C ARG A 12 51.95 -0.79 -17.78
N HIS A 13 51.78 0.49 -18.12
CA HIS A 13 50.73 1.33 -17.55
C HIS A 13 49.38 0.78 -18.02
N GLY A 14 48.79 -0.13 -17.25
CA GLY A 14 47.38 -0.46 -17.33
C GLY A 14 46.60 0.44 -16.37
N LEU A 15 45.96 1.47 -16.91
CA LEU A 15 44.99 2.32 -16.21
C LEU A 15 43.88 1.45 -15.55
N PRO A 16 43.64 1.52 -14.24
CA PRO A 16 42.42 1.00 -13.65
C PRO A 16 41.29 2.03 -13.84
N ILE A 17 40.82 2.19 -15.08
CA ILE A 17 39.55 2.87 -15.31
C ILE A 17 38.46 1.79 -15.28
N ALA A 18 37.41 2.03 -14.50
CA ALA A 18 36.06 1.43 -14.60
C ALA A 18 35.56 0.56 -13.43
N LEU A 19 35.73 1.00 -12.18
CA LEU A 19 34.80 0.57 -11.12
C LEU A 19 34.23 1.70 -10.25
N TYR A 20 34.77 2.92 -10.30
CA TYR A 20 34.29 4.04 -9.48
C TYR A 20 33.25 4.94 -10.16
N SER A 21 33.16 4.93 -11.49
CA SER A 21 32.26 5.80 -12.27
C SER A 21 30.80 5.34 -12.27
N ARG A 22 30.52 4.10 -11.87
CA ARG A 22 29.16 3.55 -11.85
C ARG A 22 28.31 4.10 -10.71
N GLY A 23 28.88 4.46 -9.56
CA GLY A 23 28.13 4.99 -8.43
C GLY A 23 27.66 6.43 -8.62
N PHE A 24 28.53 7.31 -9.13
CA PHE A 24 28.18 8.74 -9.27
C PHE A 24 27.19 9.01 -10.39
N LEU A 25 27.35 8.33 -11.53
CA LEU A 25 26.42 8.47 -12.66
C LEU A 25 25.05 7.90 -12.34
N THR A 26 24.99 6.72 -11.69
CA THR A 26 23.71 6.13 -11.27
C THR A 26 23.05 6.93 -10.16
N ALA A 27 23.81 7.45 -9.18
CA ALA A 27 23.26 8.32 -8.15
C ALA A 27 22.71 9.63 -8.71
N ALA A 28 23.40 10.27 -9.66
CA ALA A 28 22.92 11.47 -10.32
C ALA A 28 21.65 11.19 -11.15
N ALA A 29 21.63 10.11 -11.93
CA ALA A 29 20.47 9.68 -12.70
C ALA A 29 19.28 9.34 -11.80
N TYR A 30 19.51 8.62 -10.69
CA TYR A 30 18.48 8.30 -9.70
C TYR A 30 17.90 9.54 -9.04
N ARG A 31 18.73 10.53 -8.67
CA ARG A 31 18.25 11.80 -8.07
C ARG A 31 17.43 12.62 -9.05
N LEU A 32 17.80 12.63 -10.33
CA LEU A 32 17.00 13.29 -11.38
C LEU A 32 15.66 12.59 -11.59
N ALA A 33 15.66 11.25 -11.67
CA ALA A 33 14.44 10.46 -11.77
C ALA A 33 13.53 10.69 -10.54
N GLN A 34 14.08 10.63 -9.32
CA GLN A 34 13.34 10.86 -8.09
C GLN A 34 12.71 12.26 -8.01
N LYS A 35 13.39 13.28 -8.54
CA LYS A 35 12.86 14.65 -8.60
C LYS A 35 11.69 14.78 -9.59
N GLN A 36 11.67 13.97 -10.65
CA GLN A 36 10.64 14.00 -11.68
C GLN A 36 9.44 13.10 -11.34
N MET A 37 9.59 12.15 -10.41
CA MET A 37 8.49 11.28 -10.01
C MET A 37 7.38 12.09 -9.32
N PRO A 38 6.12 11.93 -9.74
CA PRO A 38 4.99 12.53 -9.04
C PRO A 38 4.89 11.96 -7.62
N LYS A 39 4.47 12.80 -6.68
CA LYS A 39 4.17 12.32 -5.32
C LYS A 39 2.97 11.37 -5.42
N MET A 40 3.12 10.16 -4.91
CA MET A 40 1.99 9.22 -4.84
C MET A 40 0.82 9.86 -4.10
N SER A 41 -0.36 9.76 -4.70
CA SER A 41 -1.61 10.16 -4.06
C SER A 41 -1.89 9.27 -2.84
N GLU A 42 -2.66 9.77 -1.88
CA GLU A 42 -3.04 8.98 -0.70
C GLU A 42 -3.79 7.70 -1.11
N THR A 43 -4.62 7.77 -2.15
CA THR A 43 -5.33 6.61 -2.70
C THR A 43 -4.38 5.59 -3.35
N GLU A 44 -3.36 6.02 -4.09
CA GLU A 44 -2.35 5.11 -4.66
C GLU A 44 -1.50 4.45 -3.58
N LYS A 45 -1.16 5.16 -2.50
CA LYS A 45 -0.43 4.58 -1.38
C LYS A 45 -1.22 3.48 -0.70
N VAL A 46 -2.51 3.71 -0.46
CA VAL A 46 -3.42 2.71 0.10
C VAL A 46 -3.52 1.53 -0.86
N ALA A 47 -3.75 1.77 -2.15
CA ALA A 47 -3.86 0.71 -3.15
C ALA A 47 -2.61 -0.18 -3.25
N LEU A 48 -1.41 0.41 -3.18
CA LEU A 48 -0.15 -0.34 -3.14
C LEU A 48 0.04 -1.10 -1.82
N GLY A 49 -0.40 -0.51 -0.70
CA GLY A 49 -0.39 -1.16 0.61
C GLY A 49 -1.31 -2.38 0.68
N CYS A 50 -2.44 -2.36 -0.02
CA CYS A 50 -3.37 -3.49 -0.12
C CYS A 50 -2.77 -4.75 -0.76
N GLY A 51 -1.60 -4.66 -1.43
CA GLY A 51 -0.89 -5.79 -2.01
C GLY A 51 0.22 -6.39 -1.13
N THR A 52 0.42 -5.89 0.10
CA THR A 52 1.44 -6.39 1.03
C THR A 52 0.91 -7.51 1.92
N VAL A 53 1.80 -8.43 2.34
CA VAL A 53 1.42 -9.58 3.19
C VAL A 53 1.06 -9.07 4.58
N GLY A 54 -0.24 -8.99 4.87
CA GLY A 54 -0.79 -8.54 6.15
C GLY A 54 -0.84 -9.66 7.19
N PHE A 55 -1.97 -9.79 7.89
CA PHE A 55 -2.20 -10.85 8.88
C PHE A 55 -2.03 -12.28 8.32
N ASP A 56 -2.26 -12.47 7.02
CA ASP A 56 -2.02 -13.74 6.34
C ASP A 56 -0.59 -14.25 6.53
N ARG A 57 0.39 -13.36 6.65
CA ARG A 57 1.77 -13.72 6.98
C ARG A 57 1.82 -14.54 8.26
N ASP A 58 1.19 -14.05 9.33
CA ASP A 58 1.25 -14.65 10.65
C ASP A 58 0.55 -16.02 10.68
N ILE A 59 -0.52 -16.15 9.88
CA ILE A 59 -1.20 -17.43 9.64
C ILE A 59 -0.23 -18.41 8.97
N PHE A 60 0.42 -18.01 7.87
CA PHE A 60 1.30 -18.89 7.10
C PHE A 60 2.65 -19.18 7.78
N THR A 61 3.09 -18.35 8.71
CA THR A 61 4.28 -18.63 9.54
C THR A 61 3.97 -19.48 10.79
N GLY A 62 2.71 -19.83 11.02
CA GLY A 62 2.29 -20.68 12.14
C GLY A 62 2.31 -20.00 13.51
N SER A 63 2.34 -18.67 13.53
CA SER A 63 2.40 -17.86 14.76
C SER A 63 1.33 -16.75 14.76
N PRO A 64 0.03 -17.08 14.56
CA PRO A 64 -1.02 -16.08 14.54
C PRO A 64 -1.19 -15.43 15.91
N SER A 65 -1.18 -14.09 15.95
CA SER A 65 -1.39 -13.31 17.17
C SER A 65 -2.54 -12.34 16.98
N LEU A 66 -3.66 -12.57 17.69
CA LEU A 66 -4.79 -11.62 17.69
C LEU A 66 -4.40 -10.25 18.24
N LYS A 67 -3.46 -10.21 19.19
CA LYS A 67 -2.96 -8.94 19.72
C LYS A 67 -2.27 -8.14 18.61
N HIS A 68 -1.41 -8.79 17.83
CA HIS A 68 -0.75 -8.16 16.69
C HIS A 68 -1.75 -7.67 15.63
N LEU A 69 -2.79 -8.46 15.35
CA LEU A 69 -3.88 -8.06 14.44
C LEU A 69 -4.58 -6.78 14.92
N LEU A 70 -5.03 -6.75 16.18
CA LEU A 70 -5.77 -5.60 16.73
C LEU A 70 -4.90 -4.34 16.83
N ASP A 71 -3.61 -4.49 17.18
CA ASP A 71 -2.66 -3.38 17.26
C ASP A 71 -2.32 -2.83 15.87
N THR A 72 -2.27 -3.68 14.85
CA THR A 72 -1.94 -3.31 13.47
C THR A 72 -3.10 -2.59 12.77
N TYR A 73 -4.34 -3.05 12.98
CA TYR A 73 -5.54 -2.56 12.27
C TYR A 73 -6.48 -1.78 13.18
N SER A 74 -5.95 -0.81 13.92
CA SER A 74 -6.78 0.07 14.76
C SER A 74 -7.56 1.07 13.90
N ALA A 75 -8.76 0.68 13.48
CA ALA A 75 -9.71 1.59 12.83
C ALA A 75 -10.28 2.56 13.87
N LYS A 76 -9.94 3.85 13.74
CA LYS A 76 -10.54 4.93 14.52
C LYS A 76 -11.53 5.66 13.63
N LEU A 77 -12.79 5.63 14.02
CA LEU A 77 -13.84 6.38 13.36
C LEU A 77 -13.77 7.84 13.80
N THR A 78 -13.93 8.73 12.84
CA THR A 78 -14.22 10.14 13.08
C THR A 78 -15.60 10.30 13.74
N THR A 79 -15.86 11.48 14.31
CA THR A 79 -17.15 11.77 14.94
C THR A 79 -18.29 11.69 13.93
N GLU A 80 -18.03 12.14 12.70
CA GLU A 80 -18.95 12.15 11.58
C GLU A 80 -19.28 10.72 11.12
N GLU A 81 -18.27 9.86 10.94
CA GLU A 81 -18.46 8.46 10.56
C GLU A 81 -19.22 7.69 11.64
N LYS A 82 -18.89 7.93 12.91
CA LYS A 82 -19.62 7.33 14.03
C LYS A 82 -21.08 7.79 14.06
N ALA A 83 -21.34 9.08 13.87
CA ALA A 83 -22.71 9.60 13.81
C ALA A 83 -23.49 9.02 12.63
N PHE A 84 -22.84 8.80 11.48
CA PHE A 84 -23.48 8.17 10.33
C PHE A 84 -23.87 6.71 10.61
N LEU A 85 -22.97 5.94 11.24
CA LEU A 85 -23.25 4.56 11.63
C LEU A 85 -24.35 4.48 12.70
N ASP A 86 -24.27 5.31 13.73
CA ASP A 86 -25.19 5.24 14.87
C ASP A 86 -26.61 5.75 14.52
N ASN A 87 -26.75 6.63 13.51
CA ASN A 87 -28.05 7.22 13.15
C ASN A 87 -28.55 6.75 11.78
N GLU A 88 -27.83 7.08 10.70
CA GLU A 88 -28.32 6.84 9.34
C GLU A 88 -28.37 5.34 9.01
N THR A 89 -27.37 4.58 9.46
CA THR A 89 -27.34 3.12 9.24
C THR A 89 -28.41 2.42 10.08
N ASP A 90 -28.56 2.80 11.35
CA ASP A 90 -29.60 2.23 12.23
C ASP A 90 -31.02 2.52 11.70
N ALA A 91 -31.26 3.72 11.17
CA ALA A 91 -32.52 4.08 10.54
C ALA A 91 -32.81 3.23 9.28
N LEU A 92 -31.79 3.00 8.42
CA LEU A 92 -31.94 2.12 7.28
C LEU A 92 -32.23 0.67 7.72
N CYS A 93 -31.55 0.16 8.76
CA CYS A 93 -31.80 -1.18 9.28
C CYS A 93 -33.24 -1.36 9.76
N LYS A 94 -33.87 -0.34 10.35
CA LYS A 94 -35.28 -0.39 10.78
C LYS A 94 -36.27 -0.37 9.62
N LEU A 95 -35.87 0.19 8.48
CA LEU A 95 -36.68 0.24 7.27
C LEU A 95 -36.68 -1.10 6.51
N LEU A 96 -35.68 -1.94 6.76
CA LEU A 96 -35.46 -3.19 6.06
C LEU A 96 -36.00 -4.40 6.84
N ASP A 97 -36.59 -5.34 6.10
CA ASP A 97 -36.90 -6.69 6.56
C ASP A 97 -36.07 -7.69 5.74
N ASP A 98 -35.17 -8.41 6.42
CA ASP A 98 -34.22 -9.33 5.79
C ASP A 98 -34.91 -10.44 5.01
N HIS A 99 -35.96 -11.04 5.57
CA HIS A 99 -36.69 -12.12 4.92
C HIS A 99 -37.39 -11.63 3.65
N GLN A 100 -37.98 -10.44 3.67
CA GLN A 100 -38.59 -9.85 2.49
C GLN A 100 -37.57 -9.52 1.41
N VAL A 101 -36.43 -8.92 1.76
CA VAL A 101 -35.38 -8.57 0.80
C VAL A 101 -34.83 -9.83 0.13
N CYS A 102 -34.55 -10.89 0.91
CA CYS A 102 -34.09 -12.16 0.35
C CYS A 102 -35.11 -12.80 -0.59
N ASN A 103 -36.40 -12.77 -0.24
CA ASN A 103 -37.45 -13.37 -1.05
C ASN A 103 -37.70 -12.56 -2.35
N ASN A 104 -37.78 -11.23 -2.24
CA ASN A 104 -38.08 -10.35 -3.36
C ASN A 104 -36.85 -10.06 -4.23
N LYS A 105 -35.66 -10.35 -3.70
CA LYS A 105 -34.35 -10.07 -4.31
C LYS A 105 -34.12 -8.59 -4.62
N ASP A 106 -34.80 -7.72 -3.87
CA ASP A 106 -34.73 -6.28 -4.03
C ASP A 106 -35.16 -5.57 -2.74
N PHE A 107 -34.81 -4.30 -2.64
CA PHE A 107 -35.25 -3.40 -1.58
C PHE A 107 -36.58 -2.73 -1.94
N THR A 108 -37.30 -2.25 -0.92
CA THR A 108 -38.50 -1.44 -1.14
C THR A 108 -38.12 -0.09 -1.78
N PRO A 109 -39.03 0.56 -2.53
CA PRO A 109 -38.79 1.90 -3.07
C PRO A 109 -38.38 2.91 -1.99
N GLU A 110 -38.99 2.83 -0.80
CA GLU A 110 -38.68 3.68 0.34
C GLU A 110 -37.23 3.51 0.81
N ALA A 111 -36.74 2.27 0.90
CA ALA A 111 -35.34 2.01 1.25
C ALA A 111 -34.38 2.51 0.17
N TRP A 112 -34.73 2.35 -1.10
CA TRP A 112 -33.96 2.91 -2.21
C TRP A 112 -33.88 4.44 -2.17
N ASP A 113 -34.99 5.11 -1.91
CA ASP A 113 -35.04 6.58 -1.76
C ASP A 113 -34.21 7.03 -0.56
N TYR A 114 -34.36 6.37 0.59
CA TYR A 114 -33.58 6.66 1.79
C TYR A 114 -32.07 6.57 1.53
N MET A 115 -31.61 5.49 0.89
CA MET A 115 -30.19 5.29 0.59
C MET A 115 -29.63 6.38 -0.36
N ARG A 116 -30.42 6.82 -1.34
CA ARG A 116 -30.05 7.91 -2.25
C ARG A 116 -29.94 9.23 -1.50
N ASP A 117 -30.94 9.56 -0.69
CA ASP A 117 -31.05 10.85 0.00
C ASP A 117 -30.00 11.00 1.10
N ARG A 118 -29.64 9.91 1.78
CA ARG A 118 -28.67 9.91 2.88
C ARG A 118 -27.24 9.66 2.46
N GLY A 119 -26.97 9.52 1.16
CA GLY A 119 -25.61 9.46 0.63
C GLY A 119 -24.89 8.13 0.83
N PHE A 120 -25.62 7.02 0.98
CA PHE A 120 -25.02 5.69 1.14
C PHE A 120 -24.14 5.28 -0.06
N PHE A 121 -24.46 5.74 -1.27
CA PHE A 121 -23.69 5.45 -2.49
C PHE A 121 -22.47 6.36 -2.69
N GLY A 122 -22.25 7.35 -1.81
CA GLY A 122 -21.13 8.30 -1.88
C GLY A 122 -19.97 7.98 -0.94
N MET A 123 -20.05 6.88 -0.19
CA MET A 123 -19.01 6.47 0.75
C MET A 123 -17.71 6.11 0.02
N LYS A 124 -16.59 6.63 0.51
CA LYS A 124 -15.26 6.31 -0.02
C LYS A 124 -14.87 4.89 0.41
N ILE A 125 -14.43 4.08 -0.55
CA ILE A 125 -13.82 2.76 -0.35
C ILE A 125 -12.34 2.87 0.00
#